data_AF-A0A7W4YSE3-F1
#
_entry.id   AF-A0A7W4YSE3-F1
#
_cell.length_a   1.000
_cell.length_b   1.000
_cell.length_c   1.000
_cell.angle_alpha   90.00
_cell.angle_beta   90.00
_cell.angle_gamma   90.00
#
_symmetry.space_group_name_H-M   'P 1'
#
loop_
_entity.id
_entity.type
_entity.pdbx_description
1 polymer ?
#
loop_
_entity_poly.entity_id
_entity_poly.type
_entity_poly.pdbx_seq_one_letter_code
_entity_poly.pdbx_strand_id
1 'polypeptide(L)'
;MATRILVAGFQHETNTFAPSKATYASFERGEGFPAMVRSDDMRALRDVNIPAGGFMAAAERHGWMLLPVVWAGASPSAHVTEDAYERIAGEIVGAARAGGFDAVYLDLHGAMVAEHTDDGEGTLLERIRAAVGPGVPVVASLDLHANVTQAMLQAADALVAYRTYPHVDMAETGARAAALLQRLLERKRALHRAVRRLPFLIPINGMCTLLEPARAMYALLQQRERGAVVSLSFAPGFPAADFPECGPVIWGYGEDADAAEAAVQALYDRMLADEPAWEVPFLSPDEAVREAMRLAAGATRPVVIADTQDNPGAGGDSNTMGMLRALLRHGARQAAIGLIWDPAVAAEAHRAGVGATIEVALGGLSGVPGDAPLQGRFEVLKLTDGVCRYGGPMMHGMLADVGPVALLRIDDVQVVVSAGKAQMLDRNLFRVGGVEPEAMKILVNKSSVHFRADFQGIAHAVLVAKAPGPMTADPADLPWTRLAPGIRLKPMGRPFPG
;
A
#
# COMPACT_ATOMS: atom_id res chain seq x y z
N MET A 1 14.11 -8.89 35.77
CA MET A 1 13.08 -7.88 35.44
C MET A 1 12.52 -8.24 34.07
N ALA A 2 11.25 -7.95 33.80
CA ALA A 2 10.68 -8.16 32.47
C ALA A 2 11.39 -7.25 31.46
N THR A 3 11.68 -7.76 30.26
CA THR A 3 12.25 -6.97 29.17
C THR A 3 11.28 -5.89 28.74
N ARG A 4 11.75 -4.65 28.60
CA ARG A 4 10.95 -3.46 28.29
C ARG A 4 11.20 -3.01 26.86
N ILE A 5 10.16 -2.86 26.05
CA ILE A 5 10.29 -2.49 24.64
C ILE A 5 9.59 -1.16 24.38
N LEU A 6 10.31 -0.18 23.85
CA LEU A 6 9.71 1.03 23.30
C LEU A 6 9.01 0.68 21.97
N VAL A 7 7.75 1.07 21.80
CA VAL A 7 6.97 0.77 20.59
C VAL A 7 6.38 2.05 20.02
N ALA A 8 6.59 2.29 18.74
CA ALA A 8 5.96 3.38 18.00
C ALA A 8 5.68 2.99 16.55
N GLY A 9 4.83 3.73 15.85
CA GLY A 9 4.59 3.57 14.42
C GLY A 9 4.40 4.90 13.70
N PHE A 10 4.94 4.98 12.48
CA PHE A 10 4.81 6.14 11.61
C PHE A 10 4.75 5.69 10.15
N GLN A 11 3.54 5.68 9.59
CA GLN A 11 3.19 5.02 8.34
C GLN A 11 2.77 6.05 7.29
N HIS A 12 3.52 6.15 6.20
CA HIS A 12 3.13 6.92 5.02
C HIS A 12 3.89 6.42 3.78
N GLU A 13 3.19 6.36 2.65
CA GLU A 13 3.76 6.08 1.34
C GLU A 13 3.73 7.35 0.50
N THR A 14 4.91 7.87 0.11
CA THR A 14 4.96 9.10 -0.67
C THR A 14 5.02 8.83 -2.17
N ASN A 15 4.02 9.35 -2.88
CA ASN A 15 4.10 9.63 -4.31
C ASN A 15 4.57 11.07 -4.52
N THR A 16 5.83 11.29 -4.86
CA THR A 16 6.40 12.64 -5.02
C THR A 16 5.81 13.42 -6.20
N PHE A 17 5.08 12.75 -7.09
CA PHE A 17 4.39 13.33 -8.24
C PHE A 17 2.91 13.63 -7.96
N ALA A 18 2.38 13.20 -6.82
CA ALA A 18 1.01 13.48 -6.41
C ALA A 18 0.81 14.97 -6.07
N PRO A 19 -0.41 15.50 -6.19
CA PRO A 19 -0.66 16.94 -6.02
C PRO A 19 -0.79 17.40 -4.56
N SER A 20 -1.18 16.49 -3.65
CA SER A 20 -1.60 16.85 -2.29
C SER A 20 -0.67 16.25 -1.23
N LYS A 21 -0.20 17.07 -0.29
CA LYS A 21 0.72 16.67 0.78
C LYS A 21 0.00 16.02 1.97
N ALA A 22 0.71 15.18 2.72
CA ALA A 22 0.23 14.64 4.00
C ALA A 22 0.50 15.62 5.14
N THR A 23 -0.58 16.20 5.69
CA THR A 23 -0.52 17.15 6.81
C THR A 23 -0.63 16.42 8.15
N TYR A 24 -0.36 17.09 9.26
CA TYR A 24 -0.56 16.48 10.60
C TYR A 24 -2.00 15.97 10.80
N ALA A 25 -2.98 16.73 10.28
CA ALA A 25 -4.38 16.37 10.36
C ALA A 25 -4.72 15.11 9.55
N SER A 26 -3.94 14.79 8.50
CA SER A 26 -4.06 13.53 7.76
C SER A 26 -3.76 12.34 8.68
N PHE A 27 -2.70 12.44 9.49
CA PHE A 27 -2.33 11.41 10.46
C PHE A 27 -3.31 11.33 11.64
N GLU A 28 -3.81 12.46 12.14
CA GLU A 28 -4.85 12.47 13.19
C GLU A 28 -6.08 11.68 12.76
N ARG A 29 -6.49 11.80 11.50
CA ARG A 29 -7.65 11.09 10.94
C ARG A 29 -7.35 9.65 10.54
N GLY A 30 -6.09 9.25 10.39
CA GLY A 30 -5.71 7.94 9.86
C GLY A 30 -5.82 7.82 8.33
N GLU A 31 -6.82 8.45 7.70
CA GLU A 31 -7.07 8.43 6.25
C GLU A 31 -6.89 7.03 5.64
N GLY A 32 -7.75 6.08 6.00
CA GLY A 32 -7.66 4.68 5.53
C GLY A 32 -6.80 3.76 6.41
N PHE A 33 -5.99 4.33 7.30
CA PHE A 33 -5.42 3.66 8.47
C PHE A 33 -6.28 3.90 9.72
N PRO A 34 -6.05 3.16 10.82
CA PRO A 34 -6.55 3.56 12.13
C PRO A 34 -6.19 5.02 12.46
N ALA A 35 -7.10 5.73 13.14
CA ALA A 35 -6.81 7.08 13.63
C ALA A 35 -5.58 7.06 14.58
N MET A 36 -4.86 8.18 14.65
CA MET A 36 -3.67 8.27 15.49
C MET A 36 -4.01 8.00 16.96
N VAL A 37 -3.24 7.11 17.58
CA VAL A 37 -3.38 6.70 18.98
C VAL A 37 -2.06 6.87 19.71
N ARG A 38 -2.11 7.11 21.03
CA ARG A 38 -0.93 7.36 21.87
C ARG A 38 -0.92 6.49 23.11
N SER A 39 0.27 6.24 23.64
CA SER A 39 0.45 5.57 24.93
C SER A 39 -0.38 4.28 25.00
N ASP A 40 -1.09 4.03 26.10
CA ASP A 40 -1.88 2.81 26.26
C ASP A 40 -3.04 2.65 25.26
N ASP A 41 -3.50 3.72 24.58
CA ASP A 41 -4.52 3.60 23.52
C ASP A 41 -4.02 2.79 22.32
N MET A 42 -2.70 2.73 22.11
CA MET A 42 -2.09 1.87 21.08
C MET A 42 -2.45 0.39 21.27
N ARG A 43 -2.82 -0.04 22.49
CA ARG A 43 -3.23 -1.42 22.76
C ARG A 43 -4.50 -1.82 21.99
N ALA A 44 -5.34 -0.86 21.60
CA ALA A 44 -6.50 -1.13 20.75
C ALA A 44 -6.11 -1.67 19.36
N LEU A 45 -4.86 -1.48 18.94
CA LEU A 45 -4.33 -1.97 17.67
C LEU A 45 -3.93 -3.46 17.72
N ARG A 46 -3.91 -4.07 18.91
CA ARG A 46 -3.42 -5.45 19.12
C ARG A 46 -4.13 -6.49 18.25
N ASP A 47 -5.43 -6.31 17.99
CA ASP A 47 -6.25 -7.23 17.20
C ASP A 47 -6.46 -6.75 15.75
N VAL A 48 -5.84 -5.64 15.36
CA VAL A 48 -5.87 -5.15 13.98
C VAL A 48 -4.76 -5.84 13.18
N ASN A 49 -5.05 -6.23 11.92
CA ASN A 49 -4.06 -6.80 11.03
C ASN A 49 -3.05 -5.73 10.54
N ILE A 50 -2.21 -5.23 11.43
CA ILE A 50 -1.09 -4.32 11.16
C ILE A 50 0.16 -4.82 11.92
N PRO A 51 1.39 -4.41 11.53
CA PRO A 51 2.59 -4.93 12.17
C PRO A 51 2.67 -4.62 13.66
N ALA A 52 2.30 -3.40 14.08
CA ALA A 52 2.21 -3.07 15.51
C ALA A 52 1.33 -4.04 16.30
N GLY A 53 0.16 -4.43 15.75
CA GLY A 53 -0.74 -5.39 16.40
C GLY A 53 -0.12 -6.78 16.54
N GLY A 54 0.50 -7.27 15.46
CA GLY A 54 1.19 -8.55 15.46
C GLY A 54 2.41 -8.60 16.39
N PHE A 55 3.17 -7.51 16.46
CA PHE A 55 4.28 -7.36 17.41
C PHE A 55 3.77 -7.35 18.85
N MET A 56 2.70 -6.61 19.16
CA MET A 56 2.09 -6.56 20.49
C MET A 56 1.65 -7.95 20.96
N ALA A 57 0.93 -8.69 20.11
CA ALA A 57 0.51 -10.05 20.41
C ALA A 57 1.70 -11.01 20.61
N ALA A 58 2.82 -10.81 19.91
CA ALA A 58 4.03 -11.59 20.09
C ALA A 58 4.78 -11.24 21.39
N ALA A 59 4.89 -9.95 21.71
CA ALA A 59 5.51 -9.45 22.92
C ALA A 59 4.84 -9.99 24.20
N GLU A 60 3.51 -10.10 24.20
CA GLU A 60 2.73 -10.73 25.29
C GLU A 60 3.18 -12.16 25.55
N ARG A 61 3.40 -12.96 24.50
CA ARG A 61 3.86 -14.35 24.61
C ARG A 61 5.28 -14.47 25.14
N HIS A 62 6.12 -13.46 24.89
CA HIS A 62 7.48 -13.38 25.43
C HIS A 62 7.53 -12.81 26.85
N GLY A 63 6.40 -12.35 27.42
CA GLY A 63 6.36 -11.70 28.73
C GLY A 63 7.06 -10.33 28.75
N TRP A 64 7.17 -9.68 27.60
CA TRP A 64 7.75 -8.34 27.48
C TRP A 64 6.77 -7.27 27.95
N MET A 65 7.30 -6.22 28.55
CA MET A 65 6.57 -5.01 28.90
C MET A 65 6.70 -3.99 27.78
N LEU A 66 5.58 -3.66 27.13
CA LEU A 66 5.57 -2.62 26.10
C LEU A 66 5.43 -1.23 26.70
N LEU A 67 6.20 -0.28 26.17
CA LEU A 67 6.13 1.15 26.42
C LEU A 67 5.69 1.84 25.11
N PRO A 68 4.37 1.93 24.84
CA PRO A 68 3.89 2.50 23.59
C PRO A 68 4.02 4.04 23.62
N VAL A 69 4.31 4.64 22.47
CA VAL A 69 4.48 6.09 22.32
C VAL A 69 3.33 6.68 21.49
N VAL A 70 3.38 6.47 20.19
CA VAL A 70 2.39 6.92 19.20
C VAL A 70 2.36 5.93 18.05
N TRP A 71 1.18 5.74 17.47
CA TRP A 71 1.01 5.11 16.17
C TRP A 71 0.22 6.06 15.28
N ALA A 72 0.81 6.45 14.16
CA ALA A 72 0.24 7.41 13.23
C ALA A 72 0.38 6.90 11.79
N GLY A 73 -0.73 6.82 11.07
CA GLY A 73 -0.76 6.48 9.64
C GLY A 73 -1.59 7.49 8.85
N ALA A 74 -1.24 7.72 7.59
CA ALA A 74 -2.02 8.53 6.66
C ALA A 74 -2.05 7.87 5.28
N SER A 75 -3.12 8.09 4.51
CA SER A 75 -3.23 7.62 3.13
C SER A 75 -2.01 8.02 2.30
N PRO A 76 -1.61 7.18 1.32
CA PRO A 76 -0.60 7.56 0.36
C PRO A 76 -0.93 8.88 -0.33
N SER A 77 0.06 9.75 -0.44
CA SER A 77 -0.09 11.11 -0.99
C SER A 77 1.28 11.67 -1.39
N ALA A 78 1.36 12.96 -1.73
CA ALA A 78 2.65 13.64 -1.82
C ALA A 78 3.30 13.77 -0.44
N HIS A 79 4.50 14.37 -0.43
CA HIS A 79 5.36 14.59 0.73
C HIS A 79 4.62 14.82 2.04
N VAL A 80 5.11 14.17 3.11
CA VAL A 80 4.74 14.54 4.48
C VAL A 80 5.24 15.94 4.76
N THR A 81 4.37 16.82 5.26
CA THR A 81 4.77 18.18 5.63
C THR A 81 5.83 18.16 6.73
N GLU A 82 6.76 19.12 6.72
CA GLU A 82 7.79 19.22 7.76
C GLU A 82 7.18 19.31 9.17
N ASP A 83 6.09 20.08 9.34
CA ASP A 83 5.35 20.14 10.62
C ASP A 83 4.87 18.76 11.09
N ALA A 84 4.23 18.00 10.21
CA ALA A 84 3.71 16.68 10.54
C ALA A 84 4.84 15.72 10.93
N TYR A 85 5.91 15.71 10.12
CA TYR A 85 7.07 14.86 10.36
C TYR A 85 7.75 15.18 11.69
N GLU A 86 8.10 16.45 11.92
CA GLU A 86 8.85 16.85 13.13
C GLU A 86 8.03 16.66 14.41
N ARG A 87 6.71 16.82 14.36
CA ARG A 87 5.84 16.56 15.53
C ARG A 87 5.79 15.08 15.88
N ILE A 88 5.56 14.21 14.89
CA ILE A 88 5.41 12.76 15.13
C ILE A 88 6.78 12.15 15.44
N ALA A 89 7.80 12.40 14.60
CA ALA A 89 9.16 11.92 14.83
C ALA A 89 9.75 12.48 16.13
N GLY A 90 9.47 13.74 16.47
CA GLY A 90 9.88 14.37 17.72
C GLY A 90 9.30 13.68 18.96
N GLU A 91 8.04 13.25 18.92
CA GLU A 91 7.41 12.48 20.00
C GLU A 91 8.14 11.14 20.22
N ILE A 92 8.41 10.40 19.13
CA ILE A 92 9.09 9.10 19.16
C ILE A 92 10.54 9.25 19.66
N VAL A 93 11.29 10.20 19.12
CA VAL A 93 12.69 10.46 19.51
C VAL A 93 12.78 10.98 20.95
N GLY A 94 11.82 11.81 21.38
CA GLY A 94 11.72 12.28 22.76
C GLY A 94 11.56 11.13 23.75
N ALA A 95 10.67 10.18 23.45
CA ALA A 95 10.49 8.98 24.27
C ALA A 95 11.75 8.09 24.26
N ALA A 96 12.42 7.96 23.11
CA ALA A 96 13.67 7.21 23.02
C ALA A 96 14.79 7.83 23.89
N ARG A 97 14.90 9.17 23.93
CA ARG A 97 15.88 9.87 24.77
C ARG A 97 15.62 9.73 26.27
N ALA A 98 14.36 9.60 26.68
CA ALA A 98 13.99 9.40 28.09
C ALA A 98 14.49 8.05 28.65
N GLY A 99 14.71 7.06 27.77
CA GLY A 99 15.23 5.75 28.14
C GLY A 99 14.23 4.91 28.95
N GLY A 100 14.75 3.94 29.70
CA GLY A 100 13.92 3.02 30.50
C GLY A 100 13.38 1.82 29.73
N PHE A 101 13.96 1.49 28.59
CA PHE A 101 13.68 0.28 27.80
C PHE A 101 14.97 -0.46 27.47
N ASP A 102 14.83 -1.73 27.10
CA ASP A 102 15.93 -2.61 26.72
C ASP A 102 16.09 -2.70 25.19
N ALA A 103 15.05 -2.36 24.43
CA ALA A 103 15.05 -2.34 22.96
C ALA A 103 13.94 -1.44 22.40
N VAL A 104 14.03 -1.15 21.10
CA VAL A 104 13.06 -0.35 20.32
C VAL A 104 12.50 -1.19 19.19
N TYR A 105 11.17 -1.15 19.03
CA TYR A 105 10.48 -1.62 17.84
C TYR A 105 9.71 -0.48 17.18
N LEU A 106 9.85 -0.37 15.86
CA LEU A 106 9.15 0.61 15.04
C LEU A 106 8.30 -0.08 13.95
N ASP A 107 7.04 0.31 13.86
CA ASP A 107 6.14 -0.04 12.75
C ASP A 107 6.20 1.07 11.69
N LEU A 108 7.02 0.87 10.65
CA LEU A 108 7.31 1.86 9.61
C LEU A 108 6.82 1.40 8.24
N HIS A 109 6.57 2.34 7.33
CA HIS A 109 6.22 1.98 5.94
C HIS A 109 7.49 1.64 5.16
N GLY A 110 8.49 2.53 5.20
CA GLY A 110 9.74 2.45 4.46
C GLY A 110 9.73 3.19 3.12
N ALA A 111 8.70 3.98 2.82
CA ALA A 111 8.58 4.74 1.58
C ALA A 111 8.15 6.20 1.82
N MET A 112 8.43 6.72 3.02
CA MET A 112 8.08 8.09 3.37
C MET A 112 9.14 9.05 2.84
N VAL A 113 8.68 10.03 2.09
CA VAL A 113 9.45 11.23 1.74
C VAL A 113 8.78 12.42 2.43
N ALA A 114 9.53 13.22 3.15
CA ALA A 114 9.06 14.45 3.79
C ALA A 114 9.62 15.68 3.06
N GLU A 115 9.04 16.86 3.27
CA GLU A 115 9.46 18.09 2.56
C GLU A 115 10.95 18.42 2.71
N HIS A 116 11.54 18.05 3.83
CA HIS A 116 12.93 18.37 4.18
C HIS A 116 13.85 17.13 4.15
N THR A 117 13.35 15.93 3.82
CA THR A 117 14.17 14.72 3.73
C THR A 117 13.62 13.71 2.72
N ASP A 118 14.52 13.18 1.89
CA ASP A 118 14.20 12.15 0.90
C ASP A 118 13.88 10.79 1.53
N ASP A 119 14.44 10.54 2.72
CA ASP A 119 14.37 9.27 3.43
C ASP A 119 13.81 9.52 4.84
N GLY A 120 12.48 9.52 4.93
CA GLY A 120 11.76 9.77 6.17
C GLY A 120 12.08 8.72 7.24
N GLU A 121 12.10 7.43 6.88
CA GLU A 121 12.40 6.35 7.82
C GLU A 121 13.86 6.29 8.24
N GLY A 122 14.81 6.43 7.32
CA GLY A 122 16.23 6.46 7.65
C GLY A 122 16.58 7.66 8.52
N THR A 123 16.03 8.84 8.24
CA THR A 123 16.17 10.03 9.09
C THR A 123 15.67 9.77 10.52
N LEU A 124 14.50 9.12 10.66
CA LEU A 124 13.96 8.75 11.97
C LEU A 124 14.86 7.71 12.67
N LEU A 125 15.27 6.66 11.97
CA LEU A 125 16.11 5.59 12.51
C LEU A 125 17.48 6.11 12.98
N GLU A 126 18.09 7.03 12.24
CA GLU A 126 19.34 7.70 12.64
C GLU A 126 19.16 8.52 13.92
N ARG A 127 18.07 9.30 14.01
CA ARG A 127 17.73 10.08 15.22
C ARG A 127 17.50 9.15 16.42
N ILE A 128 16.84 8.01 16.21
CA ILE A 128 16.64 7.00 17.25
C ILE A 128 17.97 6.37 17.66
N ARG A 129 18.80 5.92 16.71
CA ARG A 129 20.12 5.36 16.99
C ARG A 129 21.01 6.33 17.78
N ALA A 130 20.99 7.60 17.42
CA ALA A 130 21.71 8.65 18.17
C ALA A 130 21.18 8.82 19.60
N ALA A 131 19.87 8.67 19.82
CA ALA A 131 19.25 8.79 21.14
C ALA A 131 19.53 7.59 22.06
N VAL A 132 19.51 6.36 21.52
CA VAL A 132 19.59 5.12 22.32
C VAL A 132 21.00 4.53 22.39
N GLY A 133 21.90 4.98 21.51
CA GLY A 133 23.26 4.47 21.39
C GLY A 133 23.36 3.11 20.70
N PRO A 134 24.58 2.58 20.51
CA PRO A 134 24.81 1.35 19.73
C PRO A 134 24.45 0.05 20.46
N GLY A 135 24.22 0.10 21.78
CA GLY A 135 23.98 -1.08 22.61
C GLY A 135 22.51 -1.52 22.70
N VAL A 136 21.58 -0.64 22.34
CA VAL A 136 20.14 -0.92 22.39
C VAL A 136 19.68 -1.45 21.03
N PRO A 137 19.10 -2.67 20.95
CA PRO A 137 18.56 -3.18 19.71
C PRO A 137 17.43 -2.32 19.15
N VAL A 138 17.50 -2.00 17.85
CA VAL A 138 16.47 -1.28 17.10
C VAL A 138 16.01 -2.17 15.95
N VAL A 139 14.75 -2.60 15.97
CA VAL A 139 14.13 -3.43 14.94
C VAL A 139 12.95 -2.69 14.34
N ALA A 140 12.76 -2.77 13.02
CA ALA A 140 11.56 -2.25 12.38
C ALA A 140 10.92 -3.26 11.43
N SER A 141 9.60 -3.26 11.37
CA SER A 141 8.86 -3.85 10.25
C SER A 141 8.64 -2.80 9.17
N LEU A 142 8.64 -3.24 7.92
CA LEU A 142 8.47 -2.41 6.73
C LEU A 142 7.36 -2.96 5.82
N ASP A 143 6.74 -2.07 5.06
CA ASP A 143 5.91 -2.45 3.92
C ASP A 143 6.76 -3.13 2.83
N LEU A 144 6.13 -3.96 2.00
CA LEU A 144 6.75 -4.54 0.82
C LEU A 144 7.15 -3.44 -0.19
N HIS A 145 6.43 -2.33 -0.23
CA HIS A 145 6.73 -1.18 -1.08
C HIS A 145 7.84 -0.28 -0.53
N ALA A 146 8.51 -0.66 0.56
CA ALA A 146 9.60 0.15 1.11
C ALA A 146 10.73 0.43 0.09
N ASN A 147 11.10 1.70 -0.07
CA ASN A 147 12.32 2.11 -0.75
C ASN A 147 13.49 2.07 0.25
N VAL A 148 13.96 0.86 0.58
CA VAL A 148 14.93 0.65 1.67
C VAL A 148 16.29 1.30 1.37
N THR A 149 16.65 2.33 2.12
CA THR A 149 17.88 3.09 1.92
C THR A 149 19.08 2.49 2.67
N GLN A 150 20.28 2.95 2.31
CA GLN A 150 21.49 2.60 3.04
C GLN A 150 21.44 3.10 4.50
N ALA A 151 20.87 4.28 4.74
CA ALA A 151 20.73 4.86 6.08
C ALA A 151 19.84 4.00 6.98
N MET A 152 18.69 3.55 6.48
CA MET A 152 17.80 2.62 7.19
C MET A 152 18.55 1.34 7.60
N LEU A 153 19.26 0.73 6.64
CA LEU A 153 20.01 -0.50 6.88
C LEU A 153 21.11 -0.29 7.93
N GLN A 154 21.79 0.85 7.93
CA GLN A 154 22.88 1.15 8.88
C GLN A 154 22.38 1.48 10.28
N ALA A 155 21.25 2.16 10.43
CA ALA A 155 20.75 2.62 11.72
C ALA A 155 20.00 1.54 12.51
N ALA A 156 19.30 0.62 11.82
CA ALA A 156 18.59 -0.50 12.43
C ALA A 156 19.48 -1.75 12.58
N ASP A 157 19.27 -2.52 13.67
CA ASP A 157 19.90 -3.82 13.85
C ASP A 157 19.22 -4.90 12.97
N ALA A 158 17.91 -4.79 12.77
CA ALA A 158 17.17 -5.63 11.84
C ALA A 158 15.96 -4.92 11.23
N LEU A 159 15.74 -5.12 9.93
CA LEU A 159 14.56 -4.69 9.18
C LEU A 159 13.86 -5.92 8.59
N VAL A 160 12.54 -6.00 8.65
CA VAL A 160 11.79 -7.11 8.03
C VAL A 160 10.57 -6.60 7.27
N ALA A 161 10.43 -7.01 6.01
CA ALA A 161 9.32 -6.59 5.17
C ALA A 161 8.13 -7.55 5.19
N TYR A 162 6.99 -7.07 4.70
CA TYR A 162 5.86 -7.91 4.30
C TYR A 162 6.29 -8.91 3.21
N ARG A 163 5.51 -9.98 3.06
CA ARG A 163 5.74 -11.00 2.02
C ARG A 163 4.56 -11.19 1.09
N THR A 164 3.49 -10.43 1.31
CA THR A 164 2.29 -10.51 0.51
C THR A 164 1.92 -9.15 -0.05
N TYR A 165 1.52 -9.14 -1.32
CA TYR A 165 0.83 -8.04 -1.96
C TYR A 165 -0.30 -8.62 -2.83
N PRO A 166 -1.58 -8.42 -2.48
CA PRO A 166 -2.12 -7.58 -1.39
C PRO A 166 -1.61 -7.91 0.00
N HIS A 167 -1.47 -6.90 0.86
CA HIS A 167 -0.93 -7.05 2.21
C HIS A 167 -1.94 -7.78 3.11
N VAL A 168 -1.71 -9.07 3.31
CA VAL A 168 -2.50 -9.91 4.23
C VAL A 168 -1.66 -10.42 5.39
N ASP A 169 -0.32 -10.36 5.29
CA ASP A 169 0.66 -10.81 6.29
C ASP A 169 1.22 -9.67 7.17
N MET A 170 0.49 -8.56 7.33
CA MET A 170 0.95 -7.39 8.10
C MET A 170 1.22 -7.73 9.56
N ALA A 171 0.25 -8.32 10.27
CA ALA A 171 0.45 -8.77 11.65
C ALA A 171 1.50 -9.90 11.75
N GLU A 172 1.57 -10.80 10.77
CA GLU A 172 2.63 -11.82 10.74
C GLU A 172 4.02 -11.18 10.64
N THR A 173 4.16 -10.08 9.91
CA THR A 173 5.42 -9.33 9.82
C THR A 173 5.81 -8.73 11.17
N GLY A 174 4.86 -8.15 11.91
CA GLY A 174 5.11 -7.71 13.29
C GLY A 174 5.61 -8.83 14.19
N ALA A 175 5.02 -10.03 14.07
CA ALA A 175 5.49 -11.21 14.79
C ALA A 175 6.90 -11.67 14.33
N ARG A 176 7.24 -11.56 13.04
CA ARG A 176 8.60 -11.80 12.53
C ARG A 176 9.60 -10.80 13.12
N ALA A 177 9.23 -9.53 13.24
CA ALA A 177 10.06 -8.50 13.88
C ALA A 177 10.32 -8.82 15.36
N ALA A 178 9.29 -9.25 16.11
CA ALA A 178 9.44 -9.70 17.49
C ALA A 178 10.39 -10.91 17.60
N ALA A 179 10.27 -11.89 16.69
CA ALA A 179 11.17 -13.05 16.67
C ALA A 179 12.64 -12.67 16.41
N LEU A 180 12.88 -11.70 15.50
CA LEU A 180 14.22 -11.14 15.26
C LEU A 180 14.75 -10.42 16.50
N LEU A 181 13.91 -9.61 17.14
CA LEU A 181 14.30 -8.87 18.35
C LEU A 181 14.63 -9.82 19.51
N GLN A 182 13.84 -10.87 19.74
CA GLN A 182 14.11 -11.89 20.74
C GLN A 182 15.49 -12.54 20.52
N ARG A 183 15.85 -12.87 19.27
CA ARG A 183 17.17 -13.43 18.94
C ARG A 183 18.30 -12.46 19.27
N LEU A 184 18.16 -11.17 18.94
CA LEU A 184 19.16 -10.15 19.26
C LEU A 184 19.37 -10.01 20.78
N LEU A 185 18.27 -10.01 21.55
CA LEU A 185 18.30 -9.91 23.01
C LEU A 185 18.95 -11.13 23.68
N GLU A 186 18.66 -12.34 23.20
CA GLU A 186 19.22 -13.59 23.74
C GLU A 186 20.70 -13.75 23.41
N ARG A 187 21.08 -13.52 22.15
CA ARG A 187 22.44 -13.78 21.66
C ARG A 187 23.43 -12.69 22.08
N LYS A 188 22.97 -11.45 22.27
CA LYS A 188 23.81 -10.28 22.52
C LYS A 188 24.97 -10.14 21.51
N ARG A 189 24.72 -10.55 20.27
CA ARG A 189 25.64 -10.48 19.12
C ARG A 189 24.87 -10.01 17.91
N ALA A 190 25.49 -9.14 17.10
CA ALA A 190 24.91 -8.67 15.86
C ALA A 190 24.77 -9.81 14.84
N LEU A 191 23.75 -9.72 14.00
CA LEU A 191 23.59 -10.59 12.83
C LEU A 191 24.41 -10.03 11.66
N HIS A 192 24.96 -10.92 10.85
CA HIS A 192 25.58 -10.54 9.58
C HIS A 192 24.51 -10.12 8.60
N ARG A 193 24.72 -9.00 7.90
CA ARG A 193 23.78 -8.45 6.91
C ARG A 193 24.36 -8.57 5.51
N ALA A 194 23.54 -9.07 4.58
CA ALA A 194 23.79 -9.06 3.14
C ALA A 194 22.71 -8.24 2.43
N VAL A 195 23.08 -7.50 1.38
CA VAL A 195 22.18 -6.57 0.66
C VAL A 195 22.48 -6.57 -0.83
N ARG A 196 21.44 -6.49 -1.66
CA ARG A 196 21.51 -6.27 -3.11
C ARG A 196 20.42 -5.32 -3.56
N ARG A 197 20.78 -4.32 -4.38
CA ARG A 197 19.86 -3.39 -5.03
C ARG A 197 19.63 -3.83 -6.48
N LEU A 198 18.37 -3.89 -6.93
CA LEU A 198 18.08 -4.24 -8.32
C LEU A 198 18.29 -3.05 -9.25
N PRO A 199 18.73 -3.29 -10.50
CA PRO A 199 19.04 -2.23 -11.45
C PRO A 199 17.83 -1.75 -12.28
N PHE A 200 16.60 -2.02 -11.83
CA PHE A 200 15.37 -1.60 -12.52
C PHE A 200 14.23 -1.36 -11.52
N LEU A 201 13.35 -0.39 -11.82
CA LEU A 201 12.08 -0.20 -11.12
C LEU A 201 11.08 -1.27 -11.52
N ILE A 202 10.17 -1.62 -10.61
CA ILE A 202 9.10 -2.58 -10.85
C ILE A 202 7.78 -1.79 -10.78
N PRO A 203 6.86 -1.90 -11.75
CA PRO A 203 5.52 -1.35 -11.61
C PRO A 203 4.77 -2.03 -10.47
N ILE A 204 3.96 -1.28 -9.71
CA ILE A 204 3.19 -1.83 -8.57
C ILE A 204 2.38 -3.06 -8.98
N ASN A 205 1.76 -3.04 -10.17
CA ASN A 205 0.97 -4.17 -10.67
C ASN A 205 1.77 -5.48 -10.82
N GLY A 206 3.08 -5.40 -11.05
CA GLY A 206 3.99 -6.54 -11.18
C GLY A 206 4.43 -7.13 -9.84
N MET A 207 4.16 -6.43 -8.74
CA MET A 207 4.55 -6.85 -7.38
C MET A 207 3.55 -7.83 -6.73
N CYS A 208 2.42 -8.10 -7.39
CA CYS A 208 1.34 -8.92 -6.85
C CYS A 208 1.82 -10.36 -6.57
N THR A 209 1.91 -10.74 -5.29
CA THR A 209 2.43 -12.05 -4.84
C THR A 209 1.47 -13.20 -5.06
N LEU A 210 0.26 -12.93 -5.57
CA LEU A 210 -0.67 -13.95 -6.06
C LEU A 210 -0.32 -14.42 -7.48
N LEU A 211 0.50 -13.65 -8.20
CA LEU A 211 0.86 -13.87 -9.60
C LEU A 211 2.35 -14.15 -9.74
N GLU A 212 2.72 -14.82 -10.82
CA GLU A 212 4.13 -14.93 -11.20
C GLU A 212 4.59 -13.60 -11.83
N PRO A 213 5.88 -13.24 -11.68
CA PRO A 213 6.96 -13.99 -10.99
C PRO A 213 7.06 -13.74 -9.46
N ALA A 214 6.32 -12.77 -8.92
CA ALA A 214 6.41 -12.42 -7.50
C ALA A 214 6.10 -13.58 -6.56
N ARG A 215 5.10 -14.41 -6.87
CA ARG A 215 4.76 -15.62 -6.11
C ARG A 215 5.96 -16.55 -5.92
N ALA A 216 6.65 -16.90 -7.01
CA ALA A 216 7.84 -17.75 -6.93
C ALA A 216 8.99 -17.09 -6.17
N MET A 217 9.18 -15.77 -6.31
CA MET A 217 10.22 -15.03 -5.59
C MET A 217 10.02 -15.09 -4.07
N TYR A 218 8.81 -14.80 -3.57
CA TYR A 218 8.52 -14.88 -2.13
C TYR A 218 8.52 -16.30 -1.58
N ALA A 219 8.12 -17.30 -2.38
CA ALA A 219 8.29 -18.71 -2.02
C ALA A 219 9.77 -19.07 -1.86
N LEU A 220 10.65 -18.53 -2.71
CA LEU A 220 12.09 -18.75 -2.63
C LEU A 220 12.71 -18.10 -1.38
N LEU A 221 12.26 -16.90 -0.97
CA LEU A 221 12.65 -16.30 0.31
C LEU A 221 12.39 -17.29 1.46
N GLN A 222 11.15 -17.78 1.57
CA GLN A 222 10.75 -18.70 2.64
C GLN A 222 11.57 -20.00 2.63
N GLN A 223 11.85 -20.56 1.46
CA GLN A 223 12.64 -21.80 1.33
C GLN A 223 14.11 -21.63 1.73
N ARG A 224 14.65 -20.42 1.63
CA ARG A 224 16.06 -20.09 1.90
C ARG A 224 16.31 -19.65 3.34
N GLU A 225 15.27 -19.25 4.08
CA GLU A 225 15.36 -18.98 5.52
C GLU A 225 15.49 -20.28 6.34
N ARG A 226 16.70 -20.84 6.36
CA ARG A 226 17.01 -22.09 7.08
C ARG A 226 18.44 -22.10 7.58
N GLY A 227 18.68 -22.88 8.64
CA GLY A 227 20.01 -23.03 9.22
C GLY A 227 20.54 -21.69 9.73
N ALA A 228 21.68 -21.23 9.20
CA ALA A 228 22.32 -19.98 9.61
C ALA A 228 21.68 -18.72 8.99
N VAL A 229 20.77 -18.85 8.02
CA VAL A 229 20.02 -17.72 7.44
C VAL A 229 18.80 -17.45 8.32
N VAL A 230 18.82 -16.35 9.05
CA VAL A 230 17.82 -16.01 10.07
C VAL A 230 16.61 -15.33 9.46
N SER A 231 16.83 -14.36 8.58
CA SER A 231 15.75 -13.66 7.89
C SER A 231 16.18 -13.19 6.50
N LEU A 232 15.25 -13.24 5.56
CA LEU A 232 15.32 -12.67 4.22
C LEU A 232 14.10 -11.79 3.99
N SER A 233 14.34 -10.67 3.32
CA SER A 233 13.31 -9.72 2.90
C SER A 233 13.61 -9.23 1.49
N PHE A 234 12.54 -8.93 0.77
CA PHE A 234 12.57 -8.30 -0.54
C PHE A 234 11.52 -7.20 -0.51
N ALA A 235 11.93 -5.98 -0.85
CA ALA A 235 11.02 -4.87 -1.07
C ALA A 235 11.18 -4.44 -2.53
N PRO A 236 10.15 -4.63 -3.39
CA PRO A 236 10.15 -4.11 -4.75
C PRO A 236 10.29 -2.58 -4.86
N GLY A 237 10.03 -1.84 -3.77
CA GLY A 237 10.07 -0.38 -3.72
C GLY A 237 8.84 0.28 -4.35
N PHE A 238 8.40 1.40 -3.77
CA PHE A 238 7.30 2.19 -4.31
C PHE A 238 7.82 3.04 -5.48
N PRO A 239 7.39 2.79 -6.72
CA PRO A 239 8.06 3.30 -7.91
C PRO A 239 7.50 4.67 -8.33
N ALA A 240 7.29 5.57 -7.37
CA ALA A 240 6.80 6.92 -7.61
C ALA A 240 7.38 7.96 -6.62
N ALA A 241 8.62 7.75 -6.17
CA ALA A 241 9.34 8.66 -5.28
C ALA A 241 10.67 9.13 -5.90
N ASP A 242 10.75 10.39 -6.35
CA ASP A 242 11.89 10.94 -7.10
C ASP A 242 13.07 11.30 -6.19
N PHE A 243 13.83 10.28 -5.78
CA PHE A 243 15.06 10.43 -4.99
C PHE A 243 16.09 9.33 -5.35
N PRO A 244 17.38 9.51 -5.00
CA PRO A 244 18.47 8.67 -5.53
C PRO A 244 18.36 7.17 -5.25
N GLU A 245 17.86 6.76 -4.09
CA GLU A 245 17.81 5.34 -3.68
C GLU A 245 16.43 4.69 -3.90
N CYS A 246 15.50 5.34 -4.62
CA CYS A 246 14.22 4.75 -4.99
C CYS A 246 14.41 3.47 -5.83
N GLY A 247 13.84 2.36 -5.37
CA GLY A 247 13.85 1.10 -6.12
C GLY A 247 14.02 -0.16 -5.26
N PRO A 248 14.11 -1.33 -5.92
CA PRO A 248 13.99 -2.61 -5.23
C PRO A 248 15.25 -3.02 -4.46
N VAL A 249 15.05 -3.66 -3.31
CA VAL A 249 16.12 -4.13 -2.43
C VAL A 249 15.83 -5.52 -1.91
N ILE A 250 16.83 -6.40 -1.98
CA ILE A 250 16.86 -7.69 -1.31
C ILE A 250 17.88 -7.60 -0.18
N TRP A 251 17.51 -8.00 1.02
CA TRP A 251 18.44 -8.09 2.13
C TRP A 251 18.18 -9.31 3.00
N GLY A 252 19.18 -9.66 3.79
CA GLY A 252 19.12 -10.79 4.69
C GLY A 252 19.99 -10.63 5.90
N TYR A 253 19.61 -11.33 6.95
CA TYR A 253 20.34 -11.46 8.20
C TYR A 253 20.68 -12.92 8.45
N GLY A 254 21.91 -13.18 8.89
CA GLY A 254 22.39 -14.51 9.22
C GLY A 254 23.31 -14.53 10.43
N GLU A 255 23.43 -15.71 11.03
CA GLU A 255 24.44 -15.99 12.06
C GLU A 255 25.81 -16.29 11.45
N ASP A 256 25.84 -16.56 10.15
CA ASP A 256 27.02 -16.76 9.32
C ASP A 256 26.97 -15.80 8.12
N ALA A 257 28.09 -15.13 7.85
CA ALA A 257 28.18 -14.10 6.82
C ALA A 257 28.03 -14.70 5.41
N ASP A 258 28.72 -15.81 5.15
CA ASP A 258 28.74 -16.45 3.83
C ASP A 258 27.37 -17.03 3.49
N ALA A 259 26.68 -17.61 4.48
CA ALA A 259 25.31 -18.11 4.31
C ALA A 259 24.31 -16.98 3.98
N ALA A 260 24.39 -15.84 4.68
CA ALA A 260 23.54 -14.69 4.39
C ALA A 260 23.79 -14.14 2.98
N GLU A 261 25.07 -14.00 2.61
CA GLU A 261 25.48 -13.50 1.30
C GLU A 261 25.04 -14.43 0.17
N ALA A 262 25.25 -15.74 0.31
CA ALA A 262 24.84 -16.73 -0.69
C ALA A 262 23.31 -16.79 -0.86
N ALA A 263 22.55 -16.59 0.22
CA ALA A 263 21.09 -16.54 0.15
C ALA A 263 20.60 -15.31 -0.60
N VAL A 264 21.11 -14.12 -0.26
CA VAL A 264 20.75 -12.86 -0.91
C VAL A 264 21.21 -12.84 -2.37
N GLN A 265 22.42 -13.33 -2.68
CA GLN A 265 22.91 -13.41 -4.05
C GLN A 265 22.03 -14.29 -4.93
N ALA A 266 21.59 -15.45 -4.44
CA ALA A 266 20.74 -16.34 -5.23
C ALA A 266 19.36 -15.72 -5.53
N LEU A 267 18.82 -14.92 -4.62
CA LEU A 267 17.60 -14.14 -4.84
C LEU A 267 17.82 -13.05 -5.90
N TYR A 268 18.95 -12.34 -5.82
CA TYR A 268 19.33 -11.33 -6.79
C TYR A 268 19.51 -11.90 -8.20
N ASP A 269 20.25 -13.00 -8.33
CA ASP A 269 20.46 -13.69 -9.62
C ASP A 269 19.13 -14.15 -10.22
N ARG A 270 18.20 -14.61 -9.38
CA ARG A 270 16.86 -14.99 -9.80
C ARG A 270 16.08 -13.80 -10.35
N MET A 271 16.13 -12.65 -9.69
CA MET A 271 15.47 -11.42 -10.17
C MET A 271 16.03 -10.96 -11.51
N LEU A 272 17.35 -11.02 -11.70
CA LEU A 272 17.97 -10.67 -12.98
C LEU A 272 17.58 -11.64 -14.10
N ALA A 273 17.54 -12.94 -13.81
CA ALA A 273 17.14 -13.95 -14.80
C ALA A 273 15.67 -13.81 -15.21
N ASP A 274 14.80 -13.45 -14.26
CA ASP A 274 13.36 -13.33 -14.49
C ASP A 274 12.93 -11.90 -14.90
N GLU A 275 13.84 -10.93 -15.04
CA GLU A 275 13.51 -9.51 -15.30
C GLU A 275 12.42 -9.31 -16.37
N PRO A 276 12.46 -9.95 -17.57
CA PRO A 276 11.40 -9.79 -18.57
C PRO A 276 10.00 -10.17 -18.08
N ALA A 277 9.89 -11.13 -17.14
CA ALA A 277 8.62 -11.58 -16.59
C ALA A 277 8.01 -10.59 -15.58
N TRP A 278 8.79 -9.61 -15.09
CA TRP A 278 8.31 -8.56 -14.19
C TRP A 278 7.63 -7.40 -14.93
N GLU A 279 7.62 -7.40 -16.27
CA GLU A 279 6.88 -6.42 -17.06
C GLU A 279 5.36 -6.65 -16.95
N VAL A 280 4.59 -5.55 -16.91
CA VAL A 280 3.13 -5.59 -16.78
C VAL A 280 2.49 -5.15 -18.10
N PRO A 281 1.62 -5.97 -18.72
CA PRO A 281 0.85 -5.54 -19.88
C PRO A 281 -0.29 -4.62 -19.42
N PHE A 282 -0.17 -3.34 -19.77
CA PHE A 282 -1.22 -2.34 -19.55
C PHE A 282 -2.13 -2.23 -20.77
N LEU A 283 -3.45 -2.26 -20.55
CA LEU A 283 -4.44 -2.01 -21.59
C LEU A 283 -4.92 -0.55 -21.54
N SER A 284 -5.19 0.05 -22.69
CA SER A 284 -5.99 1.28 -22.71
C SER A 284 -7.41 1.02 -22.17
N PRO A 285 -8.15 2.06 -21.74
CA PRO A 285 -9.53 1.90 -21.26
C PRO A 285 -10.44 1.18 -22.28
N ASP A 286 -10.31 1.51 -23.56
CA ASP A 286 -11.10 0.91 -24.63
C ASP A 286 -10.74 -0.56 -24.85
N GLU A 287 -9.45 -0.91 -24.85
CA GLU A 287 -9.00 -2.30 -24.98
C GLU A 287 -9.45 -3.14 -23.78
N ALA A 288 -9.33 -2.61 -22.56
CA ALA A 288 -9.76 -3.30 -21.35
C ALA A 288 -11.27 -3.60 -21.35
N VAL A 289 -12.12 -2.62 -21.74
CA VAL A 289 -13.57 -2.82 -21.80
C VAL A 289 -13.96 -3.82 -22.88
N ARG A 290 -13.39 -3.71 -24.09
CA ARG A 290 -13.69 -4.67 -25.17
C ARG A 290 -13.26 -6.09 -24.81
N GLU A 291 -12.08 -6.24 -24.22
CA GLU A 291 -11.59 -7.54 -23.77
C GLU A 291 -12.44 -8.10 -22.62
N ALA A 292 -12.86 -7.25 -21.68
CA ALA A 292 -13.77 -7.66 -20.62
C ALA A 292 -15.12 -8.14 -21.17
N MET A 293 -15.71 -7.43 -22.13
CA MET A 293 -16.95 -7.85 -22.79
C MET A 293 -16.78 -9.19 -23.53
N ARG A 294 -15.65 -9.38 -24.22
CA ARG A 294 -15.33 -10.63 -24.92
C ARG A 294 -15.25 -11.81 -23.95
N LEU A 295 -14.54 -11.65 -22.84
CA LEU A 295 -14.40 -12.67 -21.80
C LEU A 295 -15.73 -12.94 -21.07
N ALA A 296 -16.49 -11.89 -20.76
CA ALA A 296 -17.74 -11.98 -20.01
C ALA A 296 -18.88 -12.71 -20.76
N ALA A 297 -18.85 -12.72 -22.10
CA ALA A 297 -19.88 -13.35 -22.93
C ALA A 297 -20.07 -14.86 -22.63
N GLY A 298 -18.99 -15.56 -22.29
CA GLY A 298 -19.02 -17.00 -21.93
C GLY A 298 -18.84 -17.27 -20.44
N ALA A 299 -18.66 -16.24 -19.61
CA ALA A 299 -18.30 -16.41 -18.21
C ALA A 299 -19.52 -16.43 -17.28
N THR A 300 -19.45 -17.28 -16.25
CA THR A 300 -20.39 -17.31 -15.12
C THR A 300 -19.94 -16.44 -13.95
N ARG A 301 -18.72 -15.90 -14.02
CA ARG A 301 -18.06 -15.07 -13.00
C ARG A 301 -17.69 -13.71 -13.61
N PRO A 302 -17.65 -12.62 -12.83
CA PRO A 302 -17.34 -11.29 -13.34
C PRO A 302 -15.92 -11.20 -13.91
N VAL A 303 -15.73 -10.37 -14.94
CA VAL A 303 -14.40 -9.87 -15.32
C VAL A 303 -14.14 -8.61 -14.52
N VAL A 304 -13.00 -8.55 -13.83
CA VAL A 304 -12.61 -7.38 -13.04
C VAL A 304 -11.58 -6.58 -13.83
N ILE A 305 -11.75 -5.26 -13.90
CA ILE A 305 -10.80 -4.32 -14.46
C ILE A 305 -10.25 -3.48 -13.30
N ALA A 306 -8.94 -3.51 -13.11
CA ALA A 306 -8.24 -2.60 -12.24
C ALA A 306 -8.05 -1.26 -12.94
N ASP A 307 -8.69 -0.20 -12.45
CA ASP A 307 -8.43 1.17 -12.87
C ASP A 307 -7.24 1.72 -12.07
N THR A 308 -6.04 1.32 -12.51
CA THR A 308 -4.87 1.30 -11.64
C THR A 308 -4.30 2.68 -11.33
N GLN A 309 -4.56 3.67 -12.20
CA GLN A 309 -3.96 5.01 -12.04
C GLN A 309 -4.78 5.95 -11.16
N ASP A 310 -5.99 5.54 -10.81
CA ASP A 310 -6.89 6.29 -9.94
C ASP A 310 -7.24 5.48 -8.69
N ASN A 311 -6.20 5.03 -7.99
CA ASN A 311 -6.26 4.24 -6.77
C ASN A 311 -5.83 5.08 -5.55
N PRO A 312 -6.72 5.38 -4.59
CA PRO A 312 -6.34 6.05 -3.34
C PRO A 312 -5.24 5.38 -2.55
N GLY A 313 -5.15 4.04 -2.61
CA GLY A 313 -4.06 3.29 -1.98
C GLY A 313 -2.70 3.41 -2.65
N ALA A 314 -2.55 4.31 -3.63
CA ALA A 314 -1.28 4.67 -4.26
C ALA A 314 -1.22 6.18 -4.59
N GLY A 315 -2.04 7.01 -3.92
CA GLY A 315 -2.06 8.46 -4.09
C GLY A 315 -3.04 9.00 -5.14
N GLY A 316 -3.92 8.16 -5.69
CA GLY A 316 -5.07 8.60 -6.50
C GLY A 316 -6.22 9.19 -5.67
N ASP A 317 -7.21 9.77 -6.33
CA ASP A 317 -8.38 10.34 -5.64
C ASP A 317 -9.66 9.51 -5.79
N SER A 318 -9.67 8.52 -6.68
CA SER A 318 -10.84 7.71 -7.03
C SER A 318 -11.95 8.52 -7.72
N ASN A 319 -11.59 9.52 -8.50
CA ASN A 319 -12.57 10.43 -9.11
C ASN A 319 -12.38 10.66 -10.62
N THR A 320 -11.55 9.89 -11.32
CA THR A 320 -11.37 10.03 -12.77
C THR A 320 -12.41 9.23 -13.57
N MET A 321 -12.81 9.72 -14.74
CA MET A 321 -13.96 9.17 -15.49
C MET A 321 -13.57 8.35 -16.73
N GLY A 322 -12.28 8.17 -17.01
CA GLY A 322 -11.79 7.47 -18.20
C GLY A 322 -12.41 6.08 -18.41
N MET A 323 -12.47 5.27 -17.35
CA MET A 323 -13.08 3.93 -17.43
C MET A 323 -14.60 3.95 -17.60
N LEU A 324 -15.31 4.84 -16.89
CA LEU A 324 -16.76 4.96 -17.06
C LEU A 324 -17.12 5.41 -18.49
N ARG A 325 -16.36 6.36 -19.05
CA ARG A 325 -16.51 6.75 -20.47
C ARG A 325 -16.31 5.60 -21.43
N ALA A 326 -15.32 4.74 -21.18
CA ALA A 326 -15.07 3.57 -22.03
C ALA A 326 -16.20 2.53 -21.92
N LEU A 327 -16.71 2.26 -20.71
CA LEU A 327 -17.86 1.36 -20.50
C LEU A 327 -19.08 1.83 -21.30
N LEU A 328 -19.42 3.11 -21.22
CA LEU A 328 -20.55 3.70 -21.94
C LEU A 328 -20.34 3.69 -23.46
N ARG A 329 -19.13 4.06 -23.92
CA ARG A 329 -18.79 4.11 -25.35
C ARG A 329 -18.96 2.77 -26.05
N HIS A 330 -18.60 1.67 -25.39
CA HIS A 330 -18.74 0.31 -25.96
C HIS A 330 -20.05 -0.38 -25.57
N GLY A 331 -20.95 0.30 -24.84
CA GLY A 331 -22.24 -0.25 -24.45
C GLY A 331 -22.11 -1.47 -23.53
N ALA A 332 -21.19 -1.41 -22.56
CA ALA A 332 -21.04 -2.44 -21.55
C ALA A 332 -22.35 -2.64 -20.78
N ARG A 333 -22.68 -3.90 -20.48
CA ARG A 333 -23.95 -4.30 -19.84
C ARG A 333 -23.69 -5.02 -18.53
N GLN A 334 -24.62 -4.89 -17.59
CA GLN A 334 -24.50 -5.43 -16.22
C GLN A 334 -23.11 -5.14 -15.63
N ALA A 335 -22.65 -3.91 -15.78
CA ALA A 335 -21.35 -3.45 -15.33
C ALA A 335 -21.49 -2.58 -14.09
N ALA A 336 -20.53 -2.64 -13.17
CA ALA A 336 -20.44 -1.72 -12.06
C ALA A 336 -19.04 -1.10 -11.94
N ILE A 337 -18.96 0.15 -11.52
CA ILE A 337 -17.72 0.86 -11.22
C ILE A 337 -17.80 1.50 -9.83
N GLY A 338 -16.70 1.44 -9.08
CA GLY A 338 -16.61 2.08 -7.78
C GLY A 338 -15.20 1.99 -7.15
N LEU A 339 -14.94 2.70 -6.06
CA LEU A 339 -15.86 3.63 -5.38
C LEU A 339 -15.52 5.05 -5.84
N ILE A 340 -16.41 5.71 -6.57
CA ILE A 340 -16.11 7.07 -7.05
C ILE A 340 -16.24 8.05 -5.89
N TRP A 341 -15.21 8.87 -5.67
CA TRP A 341 -15.24 9.94 -4.67
C TRP A 341 -15.79 11.22 -5.30
N ASP A 342 -17.02 11.59 -4.91
CA ASP A 342 -17.67 12.83 -5.29
C ASP A 342 -18.73 13.22 -4.24
N PRO A 343 -18.31 13.95 -3.17
CA PRO A 343 -19.21 14.32 -2.08
C PRO A 343 -20.38 15.19 -2.52
N ALA A 344 -20.20 16.03 -3.55
CA ALA A 344 -21.23 16.92 -4.04
C ALA A 344 -22.33 16.13 -4.75
N VAL A 345 -21.95 15.17 -5.61
CA VAL A 345 -22.92 14.30 -6.28
C VAL A 345 -23.60 13.33 -5.31
N ALA A 346 -22.87 12.78 -4.34
CA ALA A 346 -23.47 11.97 -3.28
C ALA A 346 -24.54 12.76 -2.50
N ALA A 347 -24.24 13.99 -2.09
CA ALA A 347 -25.19 14.87 -1.41
C ALA A 347 -26.41 15.21 -2.28
N GLU A 348 -26.21 15.48 -3.58
CA GLU A 348 -27.31 15.74 -4.51
C GLU A 348 -28.23 14.53 -4.69
N ALA A 349 -27.66 13.34 -4.85
CA ALA A 349 -28.45 12.11 -4.94
C ALA A 349 -29.27 11.86 -3.66
N HIS A 350 -28.69 12.13 -2.49
CA HIS A 350 -29.39 12.07 -1.20
C HIS A 350 -30.53 13.07 -1.10
N ARG A 351 -30.36 14.31 -1.59
CA ARG A 351 -31.44 15.31 -1.65
C ARG A 351 -32.57 14.91 -2.60
N ALA A 352 -32.23 14.35 -3.75
CA ALA A 352 -33.20 13.97 -4.77
C ALA A 352 -34.01 12.72 -4.38
N GLY A 353 -33.36 11.76 -3.70
CA GLY A 353 -33.98 10.53 -3.22
C GLY A 353 -33.98 9.39 -4.24
N VAL A 354 -34.23 8.16 -3.75
CA VAL A 354 -34.30 6.95 -4.57
C VAL A 354 -35.44 7.05 -5.60
N GLY A 355 -35.15 6.65 -6.84
CA GLY A 355 -36.06 6.72 -7.99
C GLY A 355 -36.01 8.06 -8.73
N ALA A 356 -35.32 9.08 -8.20
CA ALA A 356 -35.11 10.33 -8.90
C ALA A 356 -34.09 10.18 -10.03
N THR A 357 -34.18 11.07 -11.03
CA THR A 357 -33.13 11.30 -12.02
C THR A 357 -32.46 12.63 -11.74
N ILE A 358 -31.14 12.63 -11.59
CA ILE A 358 -30.31 13.83 -11.40
C ILE A 358 -29.49 14.09 -12.67
N GLU A 359 -29.29 15.35 -13.01
CA GLU A 359 -28.43 15.77 -14.12
C GLU A 359 -27.22 16.48 -13.53
N VAL A 360 -26.06 15.83 -13.58
CA VAL A 360 -24.85 16.24 -12.84
C VAL A 360 -23.59 16.03 -13.67
N ALA A 361 -22.54 16.74 -13.25
CA ALA A 361 -21.17 16.49 -13.68
C ALA A 361 -20.49 15.60 -12.63
N LEU A 362 -20.29 14.32 -12.96
CA LEU A 362 -19.69 13.35 -12.02
C LEU A 362 -18.16 13.31 -12.16
N GLY A 363 -17.45 13.37 -11.04
CA GLY A 363 -16.00 13.17 -10.98
C GLY A 363 -15.20 14.24 -11.74
N GLY A 364 -14.00 13.87 -12.20
CA GLY A 364 -13.06 14.75 -12.87
C GLY A 364 -12.43 15.81 -11.96
N LEU A 365 -12.34 15.54 -10.66
CA LEU A 365 -11.90 16.53 -9.66
C LEU A 365 -10.37 16.58 -9.50
N SER A 366 -9.66 15.52 -9.91
CA SER A 366 -8.18 15.45 -9.78
C SER A 366 -7.41 16.40 -10.72
N GLY A 367 -8.05 16.95 -11.75
CA GLY A 367 -7.40 17.84 -12.72
C GLY A 367 -6.32 17.17 -13.59
N VAL A 368 -6.34 15.84 -13.72
CA VAL A 368 -5.34 15.08 -14.50
C VAL A 368 -5.54 15.33 -16.00
N PRO A 369 -4.46 15.57 -16.77
CA PRO A 369 -4.55 15.69 -18.23
C PRO A 369 -5.25 14.50 -18.89
N GLY A 370 -6.22 14.78 -19.76
CA GLY A 370 -6.99 13.75 -20.45
C GLY A 370 -8.21 13.21 -19.69
N ASP A 371 -8.47 13.72 -18.48
CA ASP A 371 -9.72 13.47 -17.75
C ASP A 371 -10.56 14.74 -17.59
N ALA A 372 -11.86 14.56 -17.42
CA ALA A 372 -12.81 15.65 -17.20
C ALA A 372 -14.09 15.10 -16.53
N PRO A 373 -14.88 15.94 -15.85
CA PRO A 373 -16.17 15.53 -15.30
C PRO A 373 -17.10 14.93 -16.38
N LEU A 374 -17.80 13.85 -16.04
CA LEU A 374 -18.77 13.21 -16.92
C LEU A 374 -20.15 13.86 -16.73
N GLN A 375 -20.58 14.65 -17.70
CA GLN A 375 -21.94 15.16 -17.77
C GLN A 375 -22.89 14.01 -18.11
N GLY A 376 -23.93 13.82 -17.31
CA GLY A 376 -24.88 12.74 -17.54
C GLY A 376 -26.17 12.88 -16.73
N ARG A 377 -27.18 12.14 -17.17
CA ARG A 377 -28.44 11.94 -16.44
C ARG A 377 -28.36 10.59 -15.75
N PHE A 378 -28.43 10.61 -14.42
CA PHE A 378 -28.25 9.42 -13.58
C PHE A 378 -29.51 9.16 -12.79
N GLU A 379 -29.93 7.90 -12.75
CA GLU A 379 -31.00 7.45 -11.86
C GLU A 379 -30.44 7.03 -10.51
N VAL A 380 -31.05 7.49 -9.43
CA VAL A 380 -30.68 7.13 -8.06
C VAL A 380 -31.35 5.80 -7.69
N LEU A 381 -30.57 4.73 -7.58
CA LEU A 381 -31.08 3.40 -7.28
C LEU A 381 -31.10 3.08 -5.78
N LYS A 382 -30.11 3.57 -5.04
CA LYS A 382 -29.96 3.31 -3.59
C LYS A 382 -29.15 4.41 -2.92
N LEU A 383 -29.45 4.66 -1.65
CA LEU A 383 -28.74 5.58 -0.77
C LEU A 383 -28.42 4.87 0.53
N THR A 384 -27.19 5.03 1.05
CA THR A 384 -26.77 4.51 2.36
C THR A 384 -25.86 5.52 3.08
N ASP A 385 -25.56 5.25 4.34
CA ASP A 385 -24.64 6.05 5.16
C ASP A 385 -23.16 5.73 4.91
N GLY A 386 -22.86 4.70 4.11
CA GLY A 386 -21.51 4.28 3.75
C GLY A 386 -20.73 3.56 4.85
N VAL A 387 -21.37 3.16 5.94
CA VAL A 387 -20.70 2.40 7.00
C VAL A 387 -20.73 0.91 6.68
N CYS A 388 -19.56 0.28 6.61
CA CYS A 388 -19.44 -1.17 6.41
C CYS A 388 -18.26 -1.77 7.17
N ARG A 389 -18.31 -3.07 7.43
CA ARG A 389 -17.15 -3.83 7.94
C ARG A 389 -16.50 -4.57 6.79
N TYR A 390 -15.18 -4.49 6.66
CA TYR A 390 -14.45 -5.27 5.67
C TYR A 390 -14.58 -6.76 5.97
N GLY A 391 -14.94 -7.52 4.93
CA GLY A 391 -15.11 -8.98 4.98
C GLY A 391 -13.93 -9.74 4.36
N GLY A 392 -13.17 -9.08 3.50
CA GLY A 392 -11.99 -9.61 2.83
C GLY A 392 -10.80 -9.78 3.77
N PRO A 393 -9.69 -10.38 3.28
CA PRO A 393 -8.53 -10.70 4.12
C PRO A 393 -7.74 -9.47 4.58
N MET A 394 -7.60 -8.47 3.70
CA MET A 394 -6.87 -7.24 4.02
C MET A 394 -7.72 -6.37 4.94
N MET A 395 -7.14 -5.91 6.06
CA MET A 395 -7.84 -5.13 7.09
C MET A 395 -9.13 -5.79 7.58
N HIS A 396 -9.17 -7.13 7.59
CA HIS A 396 -10.36 -7.90 7.96
C HIS A 396 -10.97 -7.41 9.28
N GLY A 397 -12.28 -7.19 9.28
CA GLY A 397 -13.00 -6.77 10.47
C GLY A 397 -12.88 -5.28 10.81
N MET A 398 -12.06 -4.49 10.09
CA MET A 398 -12.02 -3.03 10.27
C MET A 398 -13.39 -2.41 9.91
N LEU A 399 -13.83 -1.44 10.71
CA LEU A 399 -14.99 -0.62 10.38
C LEU A 399 -14.54 0.48 9.42
N ALA A 400 -15.14 0.54 8.24
CA ALA A 400 -14.96 1.59 7.26
C ALA A 400 -16.18 2.51 7.26
N ASP A 401 -15.91 3.81 7.21
CA ASP A 401 -16.90 4.86 7.03
C ASP A 401 -16.47 5.72 5.83
N VAL A 402 -17.20 5.57 4.73
CA VAL A 402 -16.98 6.35 3.49
C VAL A 402 -18.03 7.46 3.33
N GLY A 403 -18.70 7.84 4.42
CA GLY A 403 -19.79 8.81 4.43
C GLY A 403 -20.95 8.45 3.50
N PRO A 404 -21.90 9.36 3.27
CA PRO A 404 -23.04 9.11 2.41
C PRO A 404 -22.67 8.50 1.05
N VAL A 405 -23.29 7.38 0.71
CA VAL A 405 -23.09 6.66 -0.54
C VAL A 405 -24.37 6.70 -1.37
N ALA A 406 -24.22 6.84 -2.68
CA ALA A 406 -25.28 6.75 -3.67
C ALA A 406 -24.92 5.74 -4.77
N LEU A 407 -25.86 4.86 -5.09
CA LEU A 407 -25.82 4.04 -6.29
C LEU A 407 -26.56 4.75 -7.40
N LEU A 408 -25.81 5.13 -8.41
CA LEU A 408 -26.32 5.78 -9.61
C LEU A 408 -26.34 4.79 -10.77
N ARG A 409 -27.26 4.98 -11.72
CA ARG A 409 -27.29 4.26 -12.98
C ARG A 409 -27.29 5.21 -14.16
N ILE A 410 -26.47 4.90 -15.15
CA ILE A 410 -26.48 5.50 -16.48
C ILE A 410 -26.38 4.36 -17.50
N ASP A 411 -27.33 4.30 -18.42
CA ASP A 411 -27.56 3.12 -19.27
C ASP A 411 -27.63 1.82 -18.45
N ASP A 412 -26.82 0.81 -18.78
CA ASP A 412 -26.73 -0.47 -18.06
C ASP A 412 -25.48 -0.57 -17.17
N VAL A 413 -24.93 0.59 -16.78
CA VAL A 413 -23.77 0.72 -15.90
C VAL A 413 -24.20 1.30 -14.55
N GLN A 414 -23.85 0.59 -13.48
CA GLN A 414 -24.02 1.01 -12.10
C GLN A 414 -22.77 1.71 -11.58
N VAL A 415 -22.95 2.82 -10.88
CA VAL A 415 -21.86 3.69 -10.42
C VAL A 415 -22.03 3.92 -8.92
N VAL A 416 -21.11 3.40 -8.12
CA VAL A 416 -21.11 3.64 -6.67
C VAL A 416 -20.33 4.91 -6.38
N VAL A 417 -21.00 5.92 -5.83
CA VAL A 417 -20.45 7.24 -5.48
C VAL A 417 -20.45 7.42 -3.96
N SER A 418 -19.39 7.97 -3.41
CA SER A 418 -19.21 8.19 -1.96
C SER A 418 -18.73 9.61 -1.64
N ALA A 419 -19.02 10.05 -0.40
CA ALA A 419 -18.50 11.29 0.15
C ALA A 419 -17.08 11.17 0.74
N GLY A 420 -16.71 9.98 1.21
CA GLY A 420 -15.38 9.68 1.75
C GLY A 420 -14.51 9.00 0.70
N LYS A 421 -13.24 9.42 0.60
CA LYS A 421 -12.28 8.80 -0.31
C LYS A 421 -11.83 7.44 0.25
N ALA A 422 -11.94 6.38 -0.54
CA ALA A 422 -11.44 5.05 -0.21
C ALA A 422 -11.05 4.29 -1.49
N GLN A 423 -10.00 3.48 -1.40
CA GLN A 423 -9.69 2.51 -2.46
C GLN A 423 -10.67 1.34 -2.44
N MET A 424 -10.99 0.79 -3.61
CA MET A 424 -11.90 -0.36 -3.74
C MET A 424 -11.17 -1.67 -3.38
N LEU A 425 -10.86 -1.87 -2.08
CA LEU A 425 -10.09 -3.02 -1.59
C LEU A 425 -10.97 -4.24 -1.19
N ASP A 426 -12.27 -4.01 -0.92
CA ASP A 426 -13.19 -4.99 -0.36
C ASP A 426 -14.54 -4.96 -1.08
N ARG A 427 -15.15 -6.12 -1.35
CA ARG A 427 -16.45 -6.22 -2.03
C ARG A 427 -17.59 -5.59 -1.24
N ASN A 428 -17.49 -5.48 0.08
CA ASN A 428 -18.50 -4.81 0.89
C ASN A 428 -18.61 -3.31 0.57
N LEU A 429 -17.60 -2.70 -0.06
CA LEU A 429 -17.69 -1.34 -0.59
C LEU A 429 -18.63 -1.24 -1.81
N PHE A 430 -18.79 -2.31 -2.60
CA PHE A 430 -19.86 -2.40 -3.58
C PHE A 430 -21.21 -2.69 -2.91
N ARG A 431 -21.25 -3.60 -1.93
CA ARG A 431 -22.49 -4.00 -1.25
C ARG A 431 -23.13 -2.89 -0.43
N VAL A 432 -22.32 -2.03 0.20
CA VAL A 432 -22.80 -0.83 0.89
C VAL A 432 -23.46 0.15 -0.10
N GLY A 433 -22.97 0.19 -1.34
CA GLY A 433 -23.63 0.86 -2.46
C GLY A 433 -24.88 0.15 -2.97
N GLY A 434 -25.01 -1.16 -2.75
CA GLY A 434 -26.14 -1.97 -3.24
C GLY A 434 -25.84 -2.76 -4.51
N VAL A 435 -24.59 -2.79 -4.96
CA VAL A 435 -24.12 -3.70 -6.00
C VAL A 435 -23.76 -5.03 -5.35
N GLU A 436 -24.28 -6.14 -5.86
CA GLU A 436 -23.75 -7.47 -5.56
C GLU A 436 -22.68 -7.82 -6.59
N PRO A 437 -21.38 -7.84 -6.24
CA PRO A 437 -20.29 -7.97 -7.21
C PRO A 437 -20.38 -9.25 -8.07
N GLU A 438 -20.79 -10.35 -7.45
CA GLU A 438 -20.92 -11.68 -8.05
C GLU A 438 -22.02 -11.74 -9.11
N ALA A 439 -22.99 -10.82 -9.07
CA ALA A 439 -24.08 -10.72 -10.04
C ALA A 439 -23.70 -9.90 -11.28
N MET A 440 -22.56 -9.21 -11.27
CA MET A 440 -22.12 -8.36 -12.39
C MET A 440 -21.36 -9.17 -13.45
N LYS A 441 -21.40 -8.68 -14.70
CA LYS A 441 -20.56 -9.20 -15.77
C LYS A 441 -19.18 -8.55 -15.79
N ILE A 442 -19.14 -7.25 -15.50
CA ILE A 442 -17.91 -6.46 -15.49
C ILE A 442 -17.89 -5.63 -14.19
N LEU A 443 -16.77 -5.67 -13.49
CA LEU A 443 -16.50 -4.81 -12.33
C LEU A 443 -15.29 -3.95 -12.66
N VAL A 444 -15.38 -2.64 -12.45
CA VAL A 444 -14.23 -1.73 -12.49
C VAL A 444 -13.92 -1.28 -11.08
N ASN A 445 -12.73 -1.65 -10.61
CA ASN A 445 -12.27 -1.32 -9.28
C ASN A 445 -11.30 -0.14 -9.36
N LYS A 446 -11.58 0.94 -8.63
CA LYS A 446 -10.64 2.03 -8.36
C LYS A 446 -9.55 1.58 -7.39
N SER A 447 -8.69 0.69 -7.87
CA SER A 447 -7.62 0.01 -7.13
C SER A 447 -6.61 -0.62 -8.09
N SER A 448 -5.35 -0.77 -7.66
CA SER A 448 -4.28 -1.35 -8.47
C SER A 448 -4.12 -2.86 -8.27
N VAL A 449 -3.97 -3.31 -7.02
CA VAL A 449 -3.74 -4.73 -6.67
C VAL A 449 -4.47 -5.13 -5.39
N HIS A 450 -4.58 -4.27 -4.37
CA HIS A 450 -5.19 -4.62 -3.06
C HIS A 450 -6.52 -5.34 -3.16
N PHE A 451 -7.39 -4.91 -4.08
CA PHE A 451 -8.68 -5.55 -4.35
C PHE A 451 -8.59 -7.06 -4.63
N ARG A 452 -7.46 -7.55 -5.16
CA ARG A 452 -7.30 -8.97 -5.47
C ARG A 452 -7.47 -9.86 -4.25
N ALA A 453 -7.22 -9.37 -3.04
CA ALA A 453 -7.38 -10.15 -1.81
C ALA A 453 -8.81 -10.69 -1.68
N ASP A 454 -9.80 -9.89 -2.07
CA ASP A 454 -11.21 -10.24 -1.90
C ASP A 454 -11.92 -10.54 -3.24
N PHE A 455 -11.42 -10.00 -4.37
CA PHE A 455 -12.04 -10.17 -5.68
C PHE A 455 -11.42 -11.29 -6.53
N GLN A 456 -10.17 -11.71 -6.29
CA GLN A 456 -9.48 -12.70 -7.15
C GLN A 456 -10.24 -14.03 -7.21
N GLY A 457 -10.84 -14.46 -6.09
CA GLY A 457 -11.61 -15.71 -6.02
C GLY A 457 -12.90 -15.68 -6.84
N ILE A 458 -13.53 -14.51 -7.00
CA ILE A 458 -14.77 -14.37 -7.78
C ILE A 458 -14.51 -13.99 -9.23
N ALA A 459 -13.32 -13.51 -9.59
CA ALA A 459 -13.04 -13.03 -10.93
C ALA A 459 -12.81 -14.17 -11.93
N HIS A 460 -13.51 -14.13 -13.08
CA HIS A 460 -13.18 -14.95 -14.24
C HIS A 460 -11.79 -14.58 -14.79
N ALA A 461 -11.52 -13.28 -14.89
CA ALA A 461 -10.25 -12.71 -15.27
C ALA A 461 -10.07 -11.35 -14.60
N VAL A 462 -8.82 -10.92 -14.47
CA VAL A 462 -8.46 -9.58 -13.97
C VAL A 462 -7.60 -8.88 -15.02
N LEU A 463 -8.10 -7.76 -15.53
CA LEU A 463 -7.43 -6.91 -16.50
C LEU A 463 -6.86 -5.66 -15.80
N VAL A 464 -5.76 -5.12 -16.31
CA VAL A 464 -5.16 -3.88 -15.79
C VAL A 464 -5.31 -2.78 -16.83
N ALA A 465 -6.12 -1.77 -16.51
CA ALA A 465 -6.38 -0.65 -17.39
C ALA A 465 -5.60 0.58 -16.94
N LYS A 466 -5.00 1.27 -17.92
CA LYS A 466 -4.26 2.52 -17.75
C LYS A 466 -5.11 3.70 -18.25
N ALA A 467 -6.17 4.02 -17.51
CA ALA A 467 -6.93 5.26 -17.71
C ALA A 467 -6.19 6.45 -17.07
N PRO A 468 -6.32 7.70 -17.55
CA PRO A 468 -5.70 8.85 -16.91
C PRO A 468 -6.02 8.92 -15.40
N GLY A 469 -4.99 9.10 -14.57
CA GLY A 469 -5.13 9.24 -13.12
C GLY A 469 -3.85 9.75 -12.45
N PRO A 470 -3.92 10.16 -11.17
CA PRO A 470 -2.79 10.79 -10.48
C PRO A 470 -1.59 9.85 -10.24
N MET A 471 -1.83 8.55 -10.20
CA MET A 471 -0.78 7.54 -10.00
C MET A 471 -0.40 6.89 -11.33
N THR A 472 0.64 7.38 -11.99
CA THR A 472 1.12 6.77 -13.25
C THR A 472 1.56 5.32 -13.02
N ALA A 473 1.00 4.39 -13.80
CA ALA A 473 1.18 2.95 -13.55
C ALA A 473 2.54 2.40 -13.99
N ASP A 474 3.01 2.81 -15.17
CA ASP A 474 4.32 2.44 -15.68
C ASP A 474 5.33 3.49 -15.20
N PRO A 475 6.31 3.11 -14.36
CA PRO A 475 7.27 4.08 -13.86
C PRO A 475 8.09 4.71 -14.98
N ALA A 476 8.20 4.09 -16.16
CA ALA A 476 8.87 4.69 -17.31
C ALA A 476 8.19 5.96 -17.87
N ASP A 477 6.94 6.22 -17.50
CA ASP A 477 6.19 7.41 -17.91
C ASP A 477 6.25 8.56 -16.89
N LEU A 478 6.86 8.33 -15.73
CA LEU A 478 7.03 9.36 -14.71
C LEU A 478 8.18 10.32 -15.07
N PRO A 479 8.07 11.62 -14.73
CA PRO A 479 9.07 12.63 -15.07
C PRO A 479 10.23 12.64 -14.06
N TRP A 480 10.97 11.53 -13.97
CA TRP A 480 12.10 11.38 -13.05
C TRP A 480 13.19 12.41 -13.27
N THR A 481 13.77 12.92 -12.17
CA THR A 481 14.89 13.86 -12.22
C THR A 481 16.02 13.54 -11.25
N ARG A 482 15.82 12.63 -10.28
CA ARG A 482 16.74 12.44 -9.15
C ARG A 482 17.16 10.99 -8.88
N LEU A 483 16.73 10.04 -9.71
CA LEU A 483 17.13 8.63 -9.55
C LEU A 483 18.64 8.43 -9.70
N ALA A 484 19.17 7.34 -9.13
CA ALA A 484 20.55 6.95 -9.40
C ALA A 484 20.78 6.70 -10.91
N PRO A 485 21.82 7.30 -11.53
CA PRO A 485 22.13 7.06 -12.93
C PRO A 485 22.29 5.56 -13.24
N GLY A 486 21.69 5.11 -14.35
CA GLY A 486 21.78 3.72 -14.81
C GLY A 486 20.67 2.78 -14.34
N ILE A 487 19.84 3.16 -13.36
CA ILE A 487 18.64 2.37 -13.01
C ILE A 487 17.65 2.37 -14.19
N ARG A 488 17.14 1.22 -14.60
CA ARG A 488 16.11 1.15 -15.65
C ARG A 488 14.76 1.56 -15.08
N LEU A 489 14.02 2.38 -15.82
CA LEU A 489 12.74 2.91 -15.34
C LEU A 489 11.61 1.87 -15.32
N LYS A 490 11.84 0.69 -15.89
CA LYS A 490 10.98 -0.49 -15.80
C LYS A 490 11.80 -1.74 -16.15
N PRO A 491 11.27 -2.96 -15.95
CA PRO A 491 11.95 -4.18 -16.39
C PRO A 491 12.23 -4.13 -17.90
N MET A 492 13.45 -4.46 -18.31
CA MET A 492 13.93 -4.33 -19.70
C MET A 492 13.83 -2.91 -20.30
N GLY A 493 13.61 -1.90 -19.46
CA GLY A 493 13.41 -0.51 -19.86
C GLY A 493 14.71 0.25 -20.14
N ARG A 494 14.56 1.52 -20.50
CA ARG A 494 15.70 2.42 -20.67
C ARG A 494 16.30 2.82 -19.31
N PRO A 495 17.63 2.91 -19.20
CA PRO A 495 18.27 3.44 -18.00
C PRO A 495 17.99 4.93 -17.84
N PHE A 496 17.85 5.39 -16.59
CA PHE A 496 17.81 6.79 -16.22
C PHE A 496 19.18 7.44 -16.55
N PRO A 497 19.20 8.52 -17.35
CA PRO A 497 20.45 9.09 -17.85
C PRO A 497 21.27 9.84 -16.80
N GLY A 498 20.63 10.29 -15.71
CA GLY A 498 21.22 11.19 -14.71
C GLY A 498 20.81 12.64 -14.87
#